data_AF-A0A829FBC5-F1
#
_entry.id   AF-A0A829FBC5-F1
#
_cell.length_a   1.000
_cell.length_b   1.000
_cell.length_c   1.000
_cell.angle_alpha   90.00
_cell.angle_beta   90.00
_cell.angle_gamma   90.00
#
_symmetry.space_group_name_H-M   'P 1'
#
loop_
_entity.id
_entity.type
_entity.pdbx_description
1 polymer ?
#
loop_
_entity_poly.entity_id
_entity_poly.type
_entity_poly.pdbx_seq_one_letter_code
_entity_poly.pdbx_strand_id
1 'polypeptide(L)'
;MTNEKHKDRWLWYPGDFEIRHGLLQNFQREERGFDWPAYWYMDDCHRNVKFKRYYFLDQPSMFKVTIQGVGYVEINGQKHPCGKWLTCPAGKAKIRIFVGHTSGLPAIIAAVRQM
;
A
#
# COMPACT_ATOMS: atom_id res chain seq x y z
N MET A 1 27.88 9.57 8.60
CA MET A 1 26.69 9.15 7.83
C MET A 1 25.75 8.48 8.81
N THR A 2 24.68 9.18 9.18
CA THR A 2 23.77 8.79 10.26
C THR A 2 23.09 7.47 9.92
N ASN A 3 23.22 6.50 10.82
CA ASN A 3 22.54 5.22 10.78
C ASN A 3 21.07 5.45 11.18
N GLU A 4 20.32 6.15 10.34
CA GLU A 4 18.89 6.32 10.55
C GLU A 4 18.20 4.99 10.23
N LYS A 5 17.71 4.32 11.27
CA LYS A 5 16.71 3.26 11.12
C LYS A 5 15.50 3.87 10.41
N HIS A 6 15.40 3.66 9.10
CA HIS A 6 14.22 4.05 8.36
C HIS A 6 13.02 3.27 8.91
N LYS A 7 12.10 4.01 9.54
CA LYS A 7 10.82 3.47 9.99
C LYS A 7 10.00 3.04 8.78
N ASP A 8 9.40 1.86 8.85
CA ASP A 8 8.48 1.36 7.83
C ASP A 8 7.37 2.39 7.58
N ARG A 9 7.05 2.63 6.30
CA ARG A 9 6.03 3.59 5.88
C ARG A 9 4.96 2.92 5.04
N TRP A 10 3.75 3.45 5.14
CA TRP A 10 2.68 3.12 4.21
C TRP A 10 3.00 3.68 2.83
N LEU A 11 2.66 2.91 1.80
CA LEU A 11 2.79 3.26 0.38
C LEU A 11 1.44 3.11 -0.30
N TRP A 12 1.14 4.02 -1.20
CA TRP A 12 -0.06 4.06 -2.06
C TRP A 12 0.35 4.45 -3.48
N TYR A 13 -0.58 4.42 -4.43
CA TYR A 13 -0.33 5.00 -5.76
C TYR A 13 -0.20 6.53 -5.64
N PRO A 14 0.84 7.17 -6.22
CA PRO A 14 1.06 8.60 -6.04
C PRO A 14 -0.18 9.45 -6.36
N GLY A 15 -0.58 10.32 -5.43
CA GLY A 15 -1.78 11.17 -5.54
C GLY A 15 -3.06 10.56 -4.98
N ASP A 16 -3.17 9.23 -4.86
CA ASP A 16 -4.41 8.58 -4.42
C ASP A 16 -4.78 8.93 -2.97
N PHE A 17 -3.79 9.10 -2.08
CA PHE A 17 -4.06 9.49 -0.71
C PHE A 17 -4.64 10.90 -0.65
N GLU A 18 -4.02 11.83 -1.38
CA GLU A 18 -4.41 13.23 -1.46
C GLU A 18 -5.81 13.38 -2.05
N ILE A 19 -6.09 12.69 -3.17
CA ILE A 19 -7.41 12.68 -3.82
C ILE A 19 -8.47 12.09 -2.88
N ARG A 20 -8.20 10.93 -2.26
CA ARG A 20 -9.18 10.27 -1.37
C ARG A 20 -9.52 11.12 -0.15
N HIS A 21 -8.52 11.75 0.47
CA HIS A 21 -8.74 12.58 1.66
C HIS A 21 -9.34 13.94 1.31
N GLY A 22 -8.96 14.52 0.16
CA GLY A 22 -9.64 15.70 -0.39
C GLY A 22 -11.12 15.42 -0.68
N LEU A 23 -11.44 14.25 -1.25
CA LEU A 23 -12.82 13.78 -1.43
C LEU A 23 -13.56 13.71 -0.09
N LEU A 24 -12.99 13.06 0.93
CA LEU A 24 -13.62 12.98 2.25
C LEU A 24 -13.86 14.36 2.85
N GLN A 25 -12.86 15.22 2.82
CA GLN A 25 -12.93 16.55 3.40
C GLN A 25 -13.96 17.44 2.70
N ASN A 26 -13.99 17.42 1.35
CA ASN A 26 -14.92 18.25 0.58
C ASN A 26 -16.40 17.88 0.84
N PHE A 27 -16.68 16.65 1.28
CA PHE A 27 -18.02 16.18 1.63
C PHE A 27 -18.36 16.33 3.13
N GLN A 28 -17.49 16.99 3.92
CA GLN A 28 -17.74 17.33 5.32
C GLN A 28 -18.24 18.77 5.50
N ARG A 29 -18.50 19.50 4.41
CA ARG A 29 -19.00 20.88 4.51
C ARG A 29 -20.43 20.85 5.08
N GLU A 30 -20.62 21.59 6.16
CA GLU A 30 -21.92 21.85 6.76
C GLU A 30 -22.19 23.36 6.75
N GLU A 31 -23.43 23.74 6.48
CA GLU A 31 -23.90 25.13 6.63
C GLU A 31 -25.37 25.17 7.05
N ARG A 32 -25.61 25.72 8.25
CA ARG A 32 -26.95 25.93 8.86
C ARG A 32 -27.76 24.65 9.10
N GLY A 33 -27.08 23.57 9.47
CA GLY A 33 -27.66 22.25 9.70
C GLY A 33 -27.83 21.42 8.44
N PHE A 34 -27.31 21.87 7.29
CA PHE A 34 -27.38 21.15 6.02
C PHE A 34 -25.99 20.70 5.58
N ASP A 35 -25.87 19.44 5.18
CA ASP A 35 -24.66 18.90 4.56
C ASP A 35 -24.59 19.29 3.08
N TRP A 36 -23.48 19.92 2.69
CA TRP A 36 -23.26 20.40 1.33
C TRP A 36 -22.24 19.51 0.61
N PRO A 37 -22.64 18.77 -0.43
CA PRO A 37 -21.69 18.02 -1.23
C PRO A 37 -20.82 18.96 -2.09
N ALA A 38 -19.67 18.46 -2.53
CA ALA A 38 -18.87 19.14 -3.55
C ALA A 38 -19.69 19.29 -4.85
N TYR A 39 -19.64 20.47 -5.47
CA TYR A 39 -20.43 20.81 -6.67
C TYR A 39 -19.64 20.74 -7.98
N TRP A 40 -18.36 20.36 -7.92
CA TRP A 40 -17.50 20.10 -9.08
C TRP A 40 -17.28 18.60 -9.26
N TYR A 41 -16.71 18.20 -10.40
CA TYR A 41 -16.35 16.82 -10.66
C TYR A 41 -15.33 16.32 -9.62
N MET A 42 -15.58 15.14 -9.07
CA MET A 42 -14.76 14.54 -8.04
C MET A 42 -14.21 13.20 -8.52
N ASP A 43 -12.89 13.12 -8.60
CA ASP A 43 -12.19 11.85 -8.72
C ASP A 43 -12.09 11.13 -7.36
N ASP A 44 -11.80 9.84 -7.41
CA ASP A 44 -11.35 9.07 -6.25
C ASP A 44 -10.08 8.28 -6.61
N CYS A 45 -9.41 7.72 -5.60
CA CYS A 45 -8.26 6.84 -5.75
C CYS A 45 -8.54 5.62 -6.64
N HIS A 46 -7.46 5.09 -7.22
CA HIS A 46 -7.51 3.84 -7.96
C HIS A 46 -7.95 2.71 -7.02
N ARG A 47 -8.93 1.90 -7.46
CA ARG A 47 -9.49 0.81 -6.64
C ARG A 47 -8.65 -0.47 -6.64
N ASN A 48 -7.69 -0.58 -7.55
CA ASN A 48 -6.83 -1.75 -7.72
C ASN A 48 -5.41 -1.30 -8.09
N VAL A 49 -4.46 -1.54 -7.18
CA VAL A 49 -3.07 -1.09 -7.30
C VAL A 49 -2.13 -2.27 -7.20
N LYS A 50 -1.09 -2.25 -8.04
CA LYS A 50 -0.03 -3.25 -8.05
C LYS A 50 1.31 -2.61 -7.75
N PHE A 51 1.88 -2.98 -6.61
CA PHE A 51 3.24 -2.62 -6.23
C PHE A 51 4.21 -3.67 -6.78
N LYS A 52 5.40 -3.24 -7.18
CA LYS A 52 6.42 -4.13 -7.76
C LYS A 52 7.81 -3.63 -7.42
N ARG A 53 8.68 -4.55 -6.99
CA ARG A 53 10.11 -4.27 -6.82
C ARG A 53 10.93 -5.50 -7.16
N TYR A 54 12.11 -5.25 -7.73
CA TYR A 54 13.15 -6.24 -7.91
C TYR A 54 14.23 -6.03 -6.87
N TYR A 55 14.72 -7.12 -6.30
CA TYR A 55 15.79 -7.16 -5.32
C TYR A 55 16.86 -8.15 -5.73
N PHE A 56 18.08 -7.89 -5.25
CA PHE A 56 19.14 -8.88 -5.15
C PHE A 56 19.44 -9.03 -3.66
N LEU A 57 19.17 -10.20 -3.09
CA LEU A 57 19.31 -10.47 -1.66
C LEU A 57 20.59 -11.26 -1.42
N ASP A 58 21.53 -10.73 -0.63
CA ASP A 58 22.80 -11.43 -0.36
C ASP A 58 22.60 -12.66 0.53
N GLN A 59 21.55 -12.65 1.35
CA GLN A 59 21.18 -13.73 2.26
C GLN A 59 19.66 -13.95 2.27
N PRO A 60 19.18 -15.16 2.65
CA PRO A 60 17.76 -15.39 2.87
C PRO A 60 17.19 -14.35 3.84
N SER A 61 16.07 -13.73 3.45
CA SER A 61 15.48 -12.62 4.19
C SER A 61 13.99 -12.85 4.41
N MET A 62 13.49 -12.46 5.59
CA MET A 62 12.07 -12.52 5.88
C MET A 62 11.42 -11.15 5.77
N PHE A 63 10.23 -11.11 5.19
CA PHE A 63 9.44 -9.90 5.15
C PHE A 63 7.96 -10.21 5.38
N LYS A 64 7.22 -9.23 5.86
CA LYS A 64 5.77 -9.29 6.03
C LYS A 64 5.16 -8.06 5.38
N VAL A 65 4.11 -8.28 4.59
CA VAL A 65 3.34 -7.21 3.95
C VAL A 65 1.97 -7.17 4.58
N THR A 66 1.59 -6.01 5.09
CA THR A 66 0.21 -5.70 5.51
C THR A 66 -0.40 -4.78 4.47
N ILE A 67 -1.69 -4.95 4.18
CA ILE A 67 -2.41 -4.18 3.16
C ILE A 67 -3.68 -3.55 3.75
N GLN A 68 -4.12 -2.45 3.16
CA GLN A 68 -5.47 -1.90 3.33
C GLN A 68 -6.34 -2.37 2.15
N GLY A 69 -7.26 -3.31 2.40
CA GLY A 69 -8.10 -3.93 1.38
C GLY A 69 -7.86 -5.44 1.24
N VAL A 70 -8.17 -5.99 0.06
CA VAL A 70 -8.02 -7.42 -0.28
C VAL A 70 -6.91 -7.61 -1.31
N GLY A 71 -6.15 -8.71 -1.22
CA GLY A 71 -4.96 -8.84 -2.04
C GLY A 71 -4.06 -10.02 -1.68
N TYR A 72 -2.92 -10.08 -2.36
CA TYR A 72 -1.89 -11.10 -2.16
C TYR A 72 -0.49 -10.58 -2.49
N VAL A 73 0.52 -11.26 -1.95
CA VAL A 73 1.93 -11.07 -2.30
C VAL A 73 2.32 -12.14 -3.32
N GLU A 74 3.09 -11.78 -4.33
CA GLU A 74 3.69 -12.70 -5.28
C GLU A 74 5.22 -12.60 -5.17
N ILE A 75 5.88 -13.74 -4.95
CA ILE A 75 7.35 -13.86 -4.90
C ILE A 75 7.76 -14.77 -6.05
N ASN A 76 8.50 -14.23 -7.03
CA ASN A 76 9.00 -15.00 -8.18
C ASN A 76 7.91 -15.81 -8.92
N GLY A 77 6.68 -15.29 -8.98
CA GLY A 77 5.54 -15.97 -9.62
C GLY A 77 4.66 -16.80 -8.69
N GLN A 78 5.12 -17.11 -7.47
CA GLN A 78 4.34 -17.86 -6.49
C GLN A 78 3.50 -16.91 -5.61
N LYS A 79 2.21 -17.22 -5.42
CA LYS A 79 1.28 -16.40 -4.63
C LYS A 79 1.29 -16.82 -3.16
N HIS A 80 1.24 -15.82 -2.28
CA HIS A 80 1.24 -15.96 -0.83
C HIS A 80 0.23 -15.00 -0.19
N PRO A 81 -0.36 -15.38 0.96
CA PRO A 81 -1.26 -14.49 1.70
C PRO A 81 -0.50 -13.29 2.30
N CYS A 82 -1.16 -12.14 2.36
CA CYS A 82 -0.69 -10.99 3.13
C CYS A 82 -0.79 -11.25 4.65
N GLY A 83 -0.08 -10.47 5.46
CA GLY A 83 -0.14 -10.51 6.92
C GLY A 83 0.70 -11.60 7.59
N LYS A 84 1.31 -12.52 6.82
CA LYS A 84 2.25 -13.54 7.31
C LYS A 84 3.70 -13.14 7.00
N TRP A 85 4.62 -13.67 7.80
CA TRP A 85 6.05 -13.61 7.48
C TRP A 85 6.34 -14.58 6.34
N LEU A 86 6.97 -14.07 5.29
CA LEU A 86 7.34 -14.81 4.07
C LEU A 86 8.86 -14.82 3.96
N THR A 87 9.42 -15.96 3.59
CA THR A 87 10.85 -16.12 3.37
C THR A 87 11.16 -15.94 1.90
N CYS A 88 12.17 -15.12 1.60
CA CYS A 88 12.73 -14.97 0.27
C CYS A 88 14.16 -15.53 0.26
N PRO A 89 14.51 -16.47 -0.64
CA PRO A 89 15.86 -16.98 -0.73
C PRO A 89 16.83 -15.89 -1.21
N ALA A 90 18.13 -16.11 -0.97
CA ALA A 90 19.17 -15.27 -1.54
C ALA A 90 19.13 -15.26 -3.08
N GLY A 91 19.64 -14.19 -3.68
CA GLY A 91 19.69 -13.97 -5.13
C GLY A 91 18.59 -13.04 -5.64
N LYS A 92 18.22 -13.21 -6.92
CA LYS A 92 17.25 -12.36 -7.61
C LYS A 92 15.84 -12.65 -7.13
N ALA A 93 15.15 -11.62 -6.61
CA ALA A 93 13.78 -11.71 -6.17
C ALA A 93 12.91 -10.65 -6.86
N LYS A 94 11.80 -11.08 -7.45
CA LYS A 94 10.76 -10.21 -7.98
C LYS A 94 9.55 -10.31 -7.06
N ILE A 95 9.33 -9.24 -6.28
CA ILE A 95 8.20 -9.14 -5.36
C ILE A 95 7.14 -8.25 -6.00
N ARG A 96 5.90 -8.73 -6.02
CA ARG A 96 4.73 -7.94 -6.41
C ARG A 96 3.68 -8.04 -5.34
N ILE A 97 2.93 -6.97 -5.12
CA ILE A 97 1.83 -6.95 -4.17
C ILE A 97 0.62 -6.39 -4.90
N PHE A 98 -0.46 -7.15 -4.91
CA PHE A 98 -1.72 -6.75 -5.52
C PHE A 98 -2.67 -6.39 -4.39
N VAL A 99 -3.25 -5.20 -4.44
CA VAL A 99 -4.20 -4.72 -3.44
C VAL A 99 -5.36 -4.03 -4.14
N GLY A 100 -6.58 -4.46 -3.79
CA GLY A 100 -7.81 -3.79 -4.19
C GLY A 100 -8.61 -3.36 -2.96
N HIS A 101 -9.27 -2.21 -3.06
CA HIS A 101 -10.14 -1.71 -2.00
C HIS A 101 -11.33 -1.00 -2.64
N THR A 102 -12.55 -1.41 -2.29
CA THR A 102 -13.78 -0.91 -2.91
C THR A 102 -14.20 0.47 -2.41
N SER A 103 -13.92 0.80 -1.15
CA SER A 103 -14.36 2.04 -0.49
C SER A 103 -13.24 2.86 0.18
N GLY A 104 -12.03 2.32 0.26
CA GLY A 104 -10.89 2.91 0.94
C GLY A 104 -9.69 3.05 0.01
N LEU A 105 -8.56 3.47 0.56
CA LEU A 105 -7.31 3.64 -0.16
C LEU A 105 -6.55 2.30 -0.24
N PRO A 106 -6.27 1.74 -1.43
CA PRO A 106 -5.34 0.62 -1.55
C PRO A 106 -3.93 1.05 -1.15
N ALA A 107 -3.45 0.52 -0.02
CA ALA A 107 -2.15 0.86 0.53
C ALA A 107 -1.45 -0.38 1.09
N ILE A 108 -0.12 -0.32 1.17
CA ILE A 108 0.71 -1.39 1.71
C ILE A 108 1.72 -0.85 2.72
N ILE A 109 2.13 -1.68 3.67
CA ILE A 109 3.32 -1.46 4.48
C ILE A 109 4.09 -2.77 4.54
N ALA A 110 5.40 -2.70 4.37
CA ALA A 110 6.30 -3.85 4.40
C ALA A 110 7.26 -3.71 5.59
N ALA A 111 7.37 -4.76 6.38
CA ALA A 111 8.33 -4.91 7.46
C ALA A 111 9.34 -6.00 7.10
N VAL A 112 10.60 -5.80 7.44
CA VAL A 112 11.70 -6.75 7.15
C VAL A 112 12.34 -7.21 8.47
N ARG A 113 12.73 -8.48 8.53
CA ARG A 113 13.57 -9.05 9.58
C ARG A 113 14.79 -9.69 8.93
N GLN A 114 15.97 -9.31 9.39
CA GLN A 114 17.19 -10.06 9.11
C GLN A 114 17.19 -11.30 10.00
N MET A 115 17.47 -12.46 9.40
CA MET A 115 17.85 -13.67 10.13
C MET A 115 19.31 -13.56 10.58
#